data_AF-A0A1N7K7I6-F1
#
_entry.id   AF-A0A1N7K7I6-F1
#
_cell.length_a   1.000
_cell.length_b   1.000
_cell.length_c   1.000
_cell.angle_alpha   90.00
_cell.angle_beta   90.00
_cell.angle_gamma   90.00
#
_symmetry.space_group_name_H-M   'P 1'
#
loop_
_entity.id
_entity.type
_entity.pdbx_description
1 polymer ?
#
loop_
_entity_poly.entity_id
_entity_poly.type
_entity_poly.pdbx_seq_one_letter_code
_entity_poly.pdbx_strand_id
1 'polypeptide(L)'
;MTSPDTSSPPPADPPGPPDQPPAAATRTMADVLKPLLESGFLVATVVAMIWIAGWSYADRFFAEFGLNLSAMDGLAQESILAYAVWVFRDGWQILLLCGLIVALIAASFLILWRPTAMFRLGLALMLVMLAAGGITGAARLGADRAIKQVHWLVDKGYQNFPRVVLSLKKDSAAAELLGEKATSTCLRKLFMDRKALYVYPGYESQKGKPPDVYILPLQDVQGIKVINSTVALCTP
;
A
#
# COMPACT_ATOMS: atom_id res chain seq x y z
N MET A 1 -95.93 -5.44 -45.54
CA MET A 1 -94.46 -5.59 -45.45
C MET A 1 -93.89 -4.20 -45.36
N THR A 2 -93.63 -3.74 -44.14
CA THR A 2 -93.15 -2.40 -43.80
C THR A 2 -91.69 -2.52 -43.38
N SER A 3 -90.79 -1.92 -44.15
CA SER A 3 -89.38 -1.74 -43.76
C SER A 3 -89.27 -0.69 -42.66
N PRO A 4 -88.53 -0.95 -41.56
CA PRO A 4 -88.03 0.11 -40.71
C PRO A 4 -86.57 0.41 -41.05
N ASP A 5 -86.36 1.55 -41.70
CA ASP A 5 -85.09 2.27 -41.67
C ASP A 5 -84.92 2.90 -40.29
N THR A 6 -83.83 2.60 -39.60
CA THR A 6 -83.33 3.42 -38.49
C THR A 6 -81.84 3.15 -38.27
N SER A 7 -80.99 3.75 -39.11
CA SER A 7 -79.55 3.83 -38.88
C SER A 7 -79.24 5.12 -38.12
N SER A 8 -79.05 5.01 -36.80
CA SER A 8 -78.45 6.08 -36.00
C SER A 8 -76.91 5.98 -36.10
N PRO A 9 -76.19 7.07 -36.40
CA PRO A 9 -74.73 7.05 -36.35
C PRO A 9 -74.24 6.84 -34.90
N PRO A 10 -73.15 6.09 -34.70
CA PRO A 10 -72.59 5.85 -33.37
C PRO A 10 -72.07 7.16 -32.75
N PRO A 11 -72.16 7.30 -31.40
CA PRO A 11 -71.68 8.48 -30.70
C PRO A 11 -70.15 8.63 -30.84
N ALA A 12 -69.69 9.88 -31.01
CA ALA A 12 -68.28 10.20 -31.12
C ALA A 12 -67.52 9.86 -29.82
N ASP A 13 -66.36 9.22 -29.96
CA ASP A 13 -65.49 8.87 -28.83
C ASP A 13 -65.07 10.13 -28.04
N PRO A 14 -65.05 10.07 -26.70
CA PRO A 14 -64.64 11.20 -25.88
C PRO A 14 -63.16 11.55 -26.13
N PRO A 15 -62.81 12.85 -26.11
CA PRO A 15 -61.43 13.29 -26.31
C PRO A 15 -60.52 12.63 -25.27
N GLY A 16 -59.49 11.91 -25.76
CA GLY A 16 -58.49 11.29 -24.91
C GLY A 16 -57.81 12.31 -23.99
N PRO A 17 -57.46 11.92 -22.75
CA PRO A 17 -56.87 12.84 -21.78
C PRO A 17 -55.61 13.49 -22.34
N PRO A 18 -55.38 14.79 -22.06
CA PRO A 18 -54.26 15.53 -22.61
C PRO A 18 -52.93 14.86 -22.24
N ASP A 19 -52.07 14.68 -23.23
CA ASP A 19 -50.72 14.12 -23.12
C ASP A 19 -50.00 14.70 -21.90
N GLN A 20 -49.87 13.91 -20.84
CA GLN A 20 -49.08 14.32 -19.68
C GLN A 20 -47.64 14.52 -20.15
N PRO A 21 -47.01 15.68 -19.89
CA PRO A 21 -45.62 15.90 -20.25
C PRO A 21 -44.76 14.82 -19.59
N PRO A 22 -43.78 14.24 -20.32
CA PRO A 22 -42.96 13.15 -19.80
C PRO A 22 -42.33 13.61 -18.50
N ALA A 23 -42.66 12.90 -17.41
CA ALA A 23 -42.14 13.20 -16.09
C ALA A 23 -40.61 13.27 -16.17
N ALA A 24 -40.06 14.47 -16.06
CA ALA A 24 -38.62 14.69 -16.05
C ALA A 24 -38.08 13.86 -14.88
N ALA A 25 -37.38 12.77 -15.19
CA ALA A 25 -36.85 11.86 -14.20
C ALA A 25 -35.87 12.61 -13.30
N THR A 26 -36.36 13.12 -12.17
CA THR A 26 -35.54 13.63 -11.08
C THR A 26 -34.72 12.46 -10.56
N ARG A 27 -33.51 12.29 -11.10
CA ARG A 27 -32.49 11.43 -10.50
C ARG A 27 -32.34 11.87 -9.06
N THR A 28 -32.70 11.00 -8.15
CA THR A 28 -32.62 11.33 -6.72
C THR A 28 -31.14 11.41 -6.35
N MET A 29 -30.77 12.27 -5.39
CA MET A 29 -29.39 12.30 -4.89
C MET A 29 -28.88 10.92 -4.46
N ALA A 30 -29.79 10.03 -4.04
CA ALA A 30 -29.50 8.64 -3.69
C ALA A 30 -28.92 7.83 -4.88
N ASP A 31 -29.38 8.09 -6.11
CA ASP A 31 -28.93 7.39 -7.32
C ASP A 31 -27.49 7.76 -7.70
N VAL A 32 -27.03 8.97 -7.33
CA VAL A 32 -25.66 9.46 -7.56
C VAL A 32 -24.73 9.08 -6.40
N LEU A 33 -25.23 9.10 -5.16
CA LEU A 33 -24.44 8.80 -3.97
C LEU A 33 -24.01 7.32 -3.91
N LYS A 34 -24.88 6.42 -4.35
CA LYS A 34 -24.61 4.97 -4.35
C LYS A 34 -23.37 4.57 -5.17
N PRO A 35 -23.24 4.90 -6.47
CA PRO A 35 -22.04 4.57 -7.23
C PRO A 35 -20.77 5.27 -6.71
N LEU A 36 -20.92 6.45 -6.11
CA LEU A 36 -19.80 7.16 -5.48
C LEU A 36 -19.27 6.42 -4.25
N LEU A 37 -20.18 5.90 -3.40
CA LEU A 37 -19.80 5.10 -2.24
C LEU A 37 -19.20 3.75 -2.64
N GLU A 38 -19.78 3.08 -3.65
CA GLU A 38 -19.28 1.80 -4.16
C GLU A 38 -17.87 1.94 -4.78
N SER A 39 -17.66 2.97 -5.59
CA SER A 39 -16.33 3.28 -6.15
C SER A 39 -15.34 3.73 -5.08
N GLY A 40 -15.78 4.52 -4.10
CA GLY A 40 -14.97 4.95 -2.97
C GLY A 40 -14.47 3.78 -2.12
N PHE A 41 -15.33 2.79 -1.87
CA PHE A 41 -14.95 1.58 -1.12
C PHE A 41 -13.89 0.74 -1.87
N LEU A 42 -14.03 0.60 -3.19
CA LEU A 42 -13.05 -0.11 -4.01
C LEU A 42 -11.68 0.58 -3.96
N VAL A 43 -11.66 1.90 -4.17
CA VAL A 43 -10.42 2.69 -4.12
C VAL A 43 -9.80 2.60 -2.73
N ALA A 44 -10.59 2.78 -1.67
CA ALA A 44 -10.11 2.68 -0.29
C ALA A 44 -9.53 1.30 0.02
N THR A 45 -10.16 0.23 -0.47
CA THR A 45 -9.66 -1.16 -0.30
C THR A 45 -8.33 -1.36 -1.00
N VAL A 46 -8.20 -0.91 -2.26
CA VAL A 46 -6.94 -1.02 -3.01
C VAL A 46 -5.83 -0.22 -2.33
N VAL A 47 -6.11 1.02 -1.93
CA VAL A 47 -5.16 1.87 -1.21
C VAL A 47 -4.75 1.22 0.12
N ALA A 48 -5.70 0.67 0.88
CA ALA A 48 -5.43 -0.03 2.13
C ALA A 48 -4.54 -1.26 1.91
N MET A 49 -4.79 -2.05 0.86
CA MET A 49 -3.94 -3.19 0.51
C MET A 49 -2.51 -2.78 0.17
N ILE A 50 -2.33 -1.74 -0.65
CA ILE A 50 -1.01 -1.21 -1.01
C ILE A 50 -0.29 -0.69 0.23
N TRP A 51 -0.99 0.07 1.07
CA TRP A 51 -0.46 0.61 2.31
C TRP A 51 -0.01 -0.49 3.27
N ILE A 52 -0.86 -1.49 3.50
CA ILE A 52 -0.58 -2.61 4.41
C ILE A 52 0.58 -3.46 3.87
N ALA A 53 0.65 -3.70 2.55
CA ALA A 53 1.79 -4.39 1.95
C ALA A 53 3.12 -3.64 2.21
N GLY A 54 3.14 -2.33 1.96
CA GLY A 54 4.32 -1.49 2.21
C GLY A 54 4.71 -1.44 3.68
N TRP A 55 3.72 -1.31 4.58
CA TRP A 55 3.93 -1.30 6.02
C TRP A 55 4.48 -2.63 6.54
N SER A 56 3.85 -3.76 6.17
CA SER A 56 4.31 -5.09 6.57
C SER A 56 5.68 -5.43 6.01
N TYR A 57 6.00 -4.96 4.79
CA TYR A 57 7.35 -5.05 4.25
C TYR A 57 8.34 -4.27 5.12
N ALA A 58 8.06 -3.01 5.42
CA ALA A 58 8.96 -2.16 6.21
C ALA A 58 9.16 -2.71 7.63
N ASP A 59 8.08 -3.08 8.30
CA ASP A 59 8.10 -3.66 9.65
C ASP A 59 9.02 -4.89 9.71
N ARG A 60 8.85 -5.84 8.78
CA ARG A 60 9.67 -7.04 8.73
C ARG A 60 11.10 -6.75 8.32
N PHE A 61 11.30 -5.88 7.34
CA PHE A 61 12.63 -5.48 6.89
C PHE A 61 13.45 -4.92 8.06
N PHE A 62 12.90 -4.01 8.85
CA PHE A 62 13.59 -3.44 10.01
C PHE A 62 13.72 -4.41 11.18
N ALA A 63 12.73 -5.29 11.39
CA ALA A 63 12.80 -6.32 12.43
C ALA A 63 14.00 -7.26 12.26
N GLU A 64 14.38 -7.59 11.02
CA GLU A 64 15.57 -8.40 10.73
C GLU A 64 16.89 -7.70 11.11
N PHE A 65 16.89 -6.37 11.22
CA PHE A 65 18.00 -5.58 11.75
C PHE A 65 17.92 -5.37 13.28
N GLY A 66 16.98 -6.04 13.95
CA GLY A 66 16.70 -5.84 15.38
C GLY A 66 16.07 -4.48 15.70
N LEU A 67 15.54 -3.79 14.69
CA LEU A 67 14.91 -2.49 14.85
C LEU A 67 13.39 -2.62 14.85
N ASN A 68 12.73 -1.92 15.77
CA ASN A 68 11.28 -1.85 15.80
C ASN A 68 10.82 -0.61 15.04
N LEU A 69 9.97 -0.79 14.02
CA LEU A 69 9.44 0.31 13.21
C LEU A 69 8.71 1.35 14.08
N SER A 70 8.05 0.92 15.16
CA SER A 70 7.36 1.82 16.10
C SER A 70 8.31 2.71 16.92
N ALA A 71 9.60 2.34 17.02
CA ALA A 71 10.61 3.14 17.71
C ALA A 71 11.28 4.18 16.79
N MET A 72 11.07 4.09 15.47
CA MET A 72 11.58 5.05 14.50
C MET A 72 10.61 6.22 14.37
N ASP A 73 11.08 7.42 14.68
CA ASP A 73 10.22 8.60 14.67
C ASP A 73 10.31 9.37 13.34
N GLY A 74 9.16 9.57 12.71
CA GLY A 74 9.06 10.38 11.50
C GLY A 74 9.41 9.64 10.21
N LEU A 75 9.12 8.34 10.13
CA LEU A 75 9.16 7.62 8.86
C LEU A 75 8.17 8.30 7.88
N ALA A 76 8.72 8.91 6.83
CA ALA A 76 7.94 9.65 5.86
C ALA A 76 6.91 8.72 5.18
N GLN A 77 5.67 9.17 5.00
CA GLN A 77 4.61 8.35 4.39
C GLN A 77 4.98 7.96 2.94
N GLU A 78 5.74 8.82 2.27
CA GLU A 78 6.30 8.59 0.94
C GLU A 78 7.24 7.38 0.91
N SER A 79 7.99 7.14 1.99
CA SER A 79 8.87 5.97 2.11
C SER A 79 8.07 4.68 2.20
N ILE A 80 6.90 4.69 2.88
CA ILE A 80 6.00 3.53 2.98
C ILE A 80 5.47 3.14 1.60
N LEU A 81 5.09 4.13 0.78
CA LEU A 81 4.68 3.90 -0.60
C LEU A 81 5.83 3.36 -1.45
N ALA A 82 7.06 3.84 -1.26
CA ALA A 82 8.22 3.29 -1.94
C ALA A 82 8.44 1.81 -1.60
N TYR A 83 8.27 1.41 -0.33
CA TYR A 83 8.30 0.00 0.07
C TYR A 83 7.17 -0.81 -0.56
N ALA A 84 5.95 -0.26 -0.67
CA ALA A 84 4.86 -0.93 -1.36
C ALA A 84 5.19 -1.20 -2.85
N VAL A 85 5.81 -0.24 -3.54
CA VAL A 85 6.28 -0.43 -4.92
C VAL A 85 7.26 -1.60 -5.02
N TRP A 86 8.15 -1.76 -4.04
CA TRP A 86 9.05 -2.91 -3.98
C TRP A 86 8.32 -4.25 -3.82
N VAL A 87 7.22 -4.29 -3.05
CA VAL A 87 6.40 -5.51 -2.89
C VAL A 87 5.77 -5.95 -4.21
N PHE A 88 5.31 -4.99 -5.03
CA PHE A 88 4.64 -5.25 -6.31
C PHE A 88 5.58 -5.18 -7.51
N ARG A 89 6.90 -5.12 -7.32
CA ARG A 89 7.85 -4.98 -8.44
C ARG A 89 7.80 -6.16 -9.43
N ASP A 90 7.42 -7.35 -8.96
CA ASP A 90 7.33 -8.51 -9.84
C ASP A 90 6.00 -8.52 -10.58
N GLY A 91 6.05 -8.60 -11.91
CA GLY A 91 4.88 -8.47 -12.79
C GLY A 91 3.72 -9.42 -12.46
N TRP A 92 4.00 -10.60 -11.90
CA TRP A 92 2.96 -11.55 -11.47
C TRP A 92 2.05 -10.98 -10.38
N GLN A 93 2.59 -10.26 -9.40
CA GLN A 93 1.78 -9.68 -8.31
C GLN A 93 0.95 -8.51 -8.80
N ILE A 94 1.47 -7.71 -9.74
CA ILE A 94 0.71 -6.67 -10.42
C ILE A 94 -0.48 -7.28 -11.15
N LEU A 95 -0.26 -8.39 -11.88
CA LEU A 95 -1.35 -9.09 -12.56
C LEU A 95 -2.41 -9.61 -11.59
N LEU A 96 -2.01 -10.15 -10.44
CA LEU A 96 -2.96 -10.57 -9.39
C LEU A 96 -3.75 -9.38 -8.81
N LEU A 97 -3.08 -8.25 -8.56
CA LEU A 97 -3.74 -7.03 -8.07
C LEU A 97 -4.72 -6.47 -9.11
N CYS A 98 -4.32 -6.40 -10.38
CA CYS A 98 -5.20 -6.00 -11.48
C CYS A 98 -6.37 -6.96 -11.63
N GLY A 99 -6.13 -8.27 -11.57
CA GLY A 99 -7.17 -9.29 -11.62
C GLY A 99 -8.18 -9.16 -10.47
N LEU A 100 -7.70 -8.87 -9.25
CA LEU A 100 -8.54 -8.58 -8.10
C LEU A 100 -9.43 -7.35 -8.33
N ILE A 101 -8.85 -6.26 -8.84
CA ILE A 101 -9.60 -5.02 -9.15
C ILE A 101 -10.68 -5.31 -10.19
N VAL A 102 -10.35 -6.03 -11.27
CA VAL A 102 -11.31 -6.42 -12.31
C VAL A 102 -12.42 -7.30 -11.73
N ALA A 103 -12.09 -8.26 -10.87
CA ALA A 103 -13.07 -9.12 -10.21
C ALA A 103 -14.01 -8.34 -9.29
N LEU A 104 -13.49 -7.36 -8.54
CA LEU A 104 -14.30 -6.48 -7.69
C LEU A 104 -15.24 -5.59 -8.51
N ILE A 105 -14.75 -5.05 -9.63
CA ILE A 105 -15.58 -4.28 -10.57
C ILE A 105 -16.69 -5.16 -11.15
N ALA A 106 -16.33 -6.33 -11.67
CA ALA A 106 -17.30 -7.26 -12.26
C ALA A 106 -18.37 -7.71 -11.24
N ALA A 107 -17.97 -8.00 -10.00
CA ALA A 107 -18.89 -8.33 -8.92
C ALA A 107 -19.85 -7.17 -8.60
N SER A 108 -19.35 -5.92 -8.60
CA SER A 108 -20.18 -4.73 -8.40
C SER A 108 -21.23 -4.57 -9.51
N PHE A 109 -20.85 -4.82 -10.77
CA PHE A 109 -21.80 -4.83 -11.90
C PHE A 109 -22.87 -5.94 -11.76
N LEU A 110 -22.50 -7.12 -11.26
CA LEU A 110 -23.44 -8.23 -11.06
C LEU A 110 -24.48 -7.92 -9.98
N ILE A 111 -24.13 -7.16 -8.93
CA ILE A 111 -25.09 -6.67 -7.91
C ILE A 111 -26.17 -5.80 -8.55
N LEU A 112 -25.78 -4.98 -9.53
CA LEU A 112 -26.69 -4.06 -10.20
C LEU A 112 -27.72 -4.81 -11.06
N TRP A 113 -27.32 -5.90 -11.70
CA TRP A 113 -28.15 -6.68 -12.62
C TRP A 113 -29.12 -7.67 -11.96
N ARG A 114 -28.83 -8.16 -10.74
CA ARG A 114 -29.70 -9.11 -10.04
C ARG A 114 -30.47 -8.47 -8.88
N PRO A 115 -31.82 -8.39 -8.94
CA PRO A 115 -32.61 -7.66 -7.96
C PRO A 115 -32.94 -8.44 -6.68
N THR A 116 -32.56 -9.72 -6.55
CA THR A 116 -32.90 -10.51 -5.36
C THR A 116 -32.08 -10.08 -4.14
N ALA A 117 -32.76 -9.68 -3.06
CA ALA A 117 -32.13 -9.20 -1.83
C ALA A 117 -31.14 -10.21 -1.22
N MET A 118 -31.48 -11.51 -1.23
CA MET A 118 -30.58 -12.57 -0.74
C MET A 118 -29.28 -12.68 -1.56
N PHE A 119 -29.35 -12.48 -2.88
CA PHE A 119 -28.16 -12.50 -3.73
C PHE A 119 -27.25 -11.32 -3.43
N ARG A 120 -27.81 -10.12 -3.23
CA ARG A 120 -27.05 -8.91 -2.87
C ARG A 120 -26.36 -9.05 -1.52
N LEU A 121 -27.03 -9.61 -0.51
CA LEU A 121 -26.43 -9.86 0.79
C LEU A 121 -25.29 -10.87 0.70
N GLY A 122 -25.50 -12.00 0.02
CA GLY A 122 -24.46 -13.02 -0.16
C GLY A 122 -23.23 -12.47 -0.90
N LEU A 123 -23.46 -11.69 -1.96
CA LEU A 123 -22.38 -11.07 -2.73
C LEU A 123 -21.64 -9.98 -1.93
N ALA A 124 -22.35 -9.17 -1.14
CA ALA A 124 -21.73 -8.19 -0.24
C ALA A 124 -20.83 -8.87 0.82
N LEU A 125 -21.31 -9.95 1.45
CA LEU A 125 -20.51 -10.73 2.40
C LEU A 125 -19.28 -11.34 1.73
N MET A 126 -19.44 -11.89 0.52
CA MET A 126 -18.33 -12.42 -0.26
C MET A 126 -17.28 -11.34 -0.57
N LEU A 127 -17.71 -10.13 -0.95
CA LEU A 127 -16.82 -9.00 -1.22
C LEU A 127 -16.06 -8.56 0.03
N VAL A 128 -16.72 -8.50 1.19
CA VAL A 128 -16.07 -8.18 2.47
C VAL A 128 -15.02 -9.24 2.83
N MET A 129 -15.35 -10.52 2.68
CA MET A 129 -14.40 -11.61 2.92
C MET A 129 -13.21 -11.57 1.95
N LEU A 130 -13.46 -11.25 0.69
CA LEU A 130 -12.42 -11.09 -0.33
C LEU A 130 -11.53 -9.88 -0.04
N ALA A 131 -12.10 -8.77 0.43
CA ALA A 131 -11.35 -7.59 0.85
C ALA A 131 -10.49 -7.89 2.09
N ALA A 132 -11.05 -8.53 3.11
CA ALA A 132 -10.31 -8.95 4.31
C ALA A 132 -9.19 -9.95 3.99
N GLY A 133 -9.48 -10.92 3.11
CA GLY A 133 -8.51 -11.87 2.58
C GLY A 133 -7.40 -11.17 1.78
N GLY A 134 -7.76 -10.20 0.94
CA GLY A 134 -6.84 -9.39 0.15
C GLY A 134 -5.91 -8.57 1.05
N ILE A 135 -6.44 -7.92 2.08
CA ILE A 135 -5.66 -7.17 3.09
C ILE A 135 -4.69 -8.10 3.82
N THR A 136 -5.16 -9.24 4.31
CA THR A 136 -4.32 -10.21 5.02
C THR A 136 -3.24 -10.80 4.10
N GLY A 137 -3.61 -11.08 2.85
CA GLY A 137 -2.70 -11.55 1.81
C GLY A 137 -1.63 -10.51 1.48
N ALA A 138 -2.00 -9.23 1.38
CA ALA A 138 -1.08 -8.13 1.15
C ALA A 138 -0.06 -7.98 2.30
N ALA A 139 -0.52 -8.09 3.55
CA ALA A 139 0.36 -8.08 4.72
C ALA A 139 1.40 -9.22 4.67
N ARG A 140 0.94 -10.45 4.42
CA ARG A 140 1.83 -11.61 4.27
C ARG A 140 2.80 -11.46 3.10
N LEU A 141 2.31 -10.98 1.96
CA LEU A 141 3.13 -10.74 0.78
C LEU A 141 4.26 -9.76 1.06
N GLY A 142 3.97 -8.66 1.76
CA GLY A 142 4.96 -7.68 2.19
C GLY A 142 6.02 -8.31 3.11
N ALA A 143 5.56 -9.06 4.12
CA ALA A 143 6.44 -9.75 5.06
C ALA A 143 7.38 -10.76 4.38
N ASP A 144 6.84 -11.64 3.53
CA ASP A 144 7.60 -12.68 2.84
C ASP A 144 8.65 -12.07 1.89
N ARG A 145 8.31 -10.95 1.26
CA ARG A 145 9.22 -10.20 0.38
C ARG A 145 10.39 -9.61 1.16
N ALA A 146 10.11 -9.00 2.31
CA ALA A 146 11.14 -8.44 3.17
C ALA A 146 12.13 -9.52 3.61
N ILE A 147 11.63 -10.67 4.10
CA ILE A 147 12.49 -11.79 4.55
C ILE A 147 13.40 -12.27 3.42
N LYS A 148 12.85 -12.52 2.22
CA LYS A 148 13.64 -12.96 1.06
C LYS A 148 14.70 -11.92 0.66
N GLN A 149 14.35 -10.64 0.69
CA GLN A 149 15.27 -9.57 0.36
C GLN A 149 16.38 -9.42 1.41
N VAL A 150 16.04 -9.53 2.70
CA VAL A 150 17.04 -9.45 3.78
C VAL A 150 18.00 -10.62 3.72
N HIS A 151 17.52 -11.86 3.54
CA HIS A 151 18.43 -13.01 3.33
C HIS A 151 19.40 -12.78 2.18
N TRP A 152 18.90 -12.29 1.04
CA TRP A 152 19.77 -11.94 -0.08
C TRP A 152 20.79 -10.83 0.29
N LEU A 153 20.39 -9.83 1.09
CA LEU A 153 21.31 -8.80 1.58
C LEU A 153 22.34 -9.36 2.56
N VAL A 154 21.96 -10.27 3.47
CA VAL A 154 22.87 -10.97 4.40
C VAL A 154 23.96 -11.71 3.63
N ASP A 155 23.58 -12.44 2.58
CA ASP A 155 24.51 -13.18 1.73
C ASP A 155 25.48 -12.27 0.97
N LYS A 156 25.01 -11.06 0.63
CA LYS A 156 25.82 -10.00 0.00
C LYS A 156 26.52 -9.09 1.02
N GLY A 157 26.44 -9.39 2.31
CA GLY A 157 27.00 -8.60 3.41
C GLY A 157 26.52 -7.14 3.42
N TYR A 158 25.31 -6.88 2.95
CA TYR A 158 24.69 -5.54 2.96
C TYR A 158 25.50 -4.47 2.21
N GLN A 159 26.22 -4.84 1.15
CA GLN A 159 27.07 -3.91 0.39
C GLN A 159 26.31 -2.80 -0.35
N ASN A 160 24.98 -2.88 -0.46
CA ASN A 160 24.17 -1.93 -1.23
C ASN A 160 23.88 -0.63 -0.48
N PHE A 161 24.13 -0.57 0.83
CA PHE A 161 23.91 0.65 1.61
C PHE A 161 25.06 1.63 1.44
N PRO A 162 24.80 2.95 1.34
CA PRO A 162 25.83 3.93 1.14
C PRO A 162 26.79 3.97 2.33
N ARG A 163 28.09 4.09 2.04
CA ARG A 163 29.13 4.29 3.04
C ARG A 163 29.06 5.71 3.58
N VAL A 164 29.33 5.88 4.86
CA VAL A 164 29.31 7.17 5.54
C VAL A 164 30.53 7.36 6.42
N VAL A 165 31.00 8.60 6.50
CA VAL A 165 31.98 9.04 7.50
C VAL A 165 31.26 10.03 8.40
N LEU A 166 31.43 9.86 9.72
CA LEU A 166 30.73 10.63 10.72
C LEU A 166 31.69 11.60 11.39
N SER A 167 31.27 12.85 11.51
CA SER A 167 31.89 13.82 12.42
C SER A 167 31.02 13.89 13.67
N LEU A 168 31.52 13.38 14.79
CA LEU A 168 30.79 13.31 16.06
C LEU A 168 31.22 14.44 16.99
N LYS A 169 30.32 14.87 17.88
CA LYS A 169 30.67 15.82 18.94
C LYS A 169 31.69 15.19 19.87
N LYS A 170 32.74 15.97 20.22
CA LYS A 170 33.67 15.60 21.28
C LYS A 170 32.89 15.37 22.57
N ASP A 171 33.26 14.32 23.31
CA ASP A 171 32.65 13.94 24.59
C ASP A 171 31.17 13.48 24.51
N SER A 172 30.70 13.10 23.32
CA SER A 172 29.39 12.45 23.16
C SER A 172 29.45 10.94 23.42
N ALA A 173 28.35 10.35 23.91
CA ALA A 173 28.23 8.90 24.05
C ALA A 173 28.41 8.17 22.71
N ALA A 174 27.97 8.77 21.60
CA ALA A 174 28.21 8.24 20.26
C ALA A 174 29.71 8.18 19.90
N ALA A 175 30.50 9.19 20.31
CA ALA A 175 31.94 9.21 20.07
C ALA A 175 32.67 8.15 20.90
N GLU A 176 32.26 7.92 22.14
CA GLU A 176 32.77 6.83 22.98
C GLU A 176 32.42 5.44 22.40
N LEU A 177 31.16 5.25 21.98
CA LEU A 177 30.66 3.99 21.43
C LEU A 177 31.38 3.59 20.14
N LEU A 178 31.60 4.54 19.23
CA LEU A 178 32.22 4.28 17.93
C LEU A 178 33.75 4.39 17.95
N GLY A 179 34.31 5.22 18.82
CA GLY A 179 35.75 5.49 18.86
C GLY A 179 36.31 5.82 17.47
N GLU A 180 37.40 5.16 17.10
CA GLU A 180 38.06 5.32 15.79
C GLU A 180 37.19 4.86 14.60
N LYS A 181 36.16 4.02 14.83
CA LYS A 181 35.25 3.55 13.77
C LYS A 181 34.42 4.69 13.19
N ALA A 182 34.16 5.76 13.94
CA ALA A 182 33.38 6.92 13.49
C ALA A 182 33.99 7.60 12.26
N THR A 183 35.33 7.68 12.24
CA THR A 183 36.11 8.24 11.13
C THR A 183 36.47 7.20 10.07
N SER A 184 36.21 5.92 10.32
CA SER A 184 36.43 4.88 9.34
C SER A 184 35.50 5.08 8.14
N THR A 185 35.99 4.75 6.95
CA THR A 185 35.16 4.75 5.76
C THR A 185 34.22 3.53 5.73
N CYS A 186 34.26 2.64 6.71
CA CYS A 186 33.60 1.33 6.68
C CYS A 186 32.16 1.35 7.22
N LEU A 187 31.74 2.43 7.88
CA LEU A 187 30.36 2.57 8.31
C LEU A 187 29.42 2.72 7.11
N ARG A 188 28.25 2.09 7.21
CA ARG A 188 27.19 2.18 6.21
C ARG A 188 25.92 2.71 6.86
N LYS A 189 25.25 3.62 6.16
CA LYS A 189 23.98 4.19 6.60
C LYS A 189 22.84 3.24 6.25
N LEU A 190 22.17 2.73 7.28
CA LEU A 190 20.97 1.91 7.15
C LEU A 190 19.73 2.79 6.99
N PHE A 191 19.52 3.71 7.94
CA PHE A 191 18.37 4.60 7.99
C PHE A 191 18.70 5.88 8.77
N MET A 192 17.89 6.91 8.63
CA MET A 192 18.01 8.15 9.40
C MET A 192 16.62 8.73 9.59
N ASP A 193 16.25 8.96 10.84
CA ASP A 193 14.96 9.52 11.22
C ASP A 193 15.16 10.96 11.76
N ARG A 194 14.19 11.53 12.48
CA ARG A 194 14.33 12.91 13.00
C ARG A 194 15.25 13.03 14.23
N LYS A 195 15.55 11.93 14.91
CA LYS A 195 16.24 11.89 16.20
C LYS A 195 17.54 11.09 16.18
N ALA A 196 17.65 10.11 15.29
CA ALA A 196 18.72 9.14 15.26
C ALA A 196 19.20 8.79 13.84
N LEU A 197 20.48 8.46 13.76
CA LEU A 197 21.14 7.88 12.61
C LEU A 197 21.46 6.41 12.91
N TYR A 198 20.98 5.53 12.03
CA TYR A 198 21.17 4.09 12.14
C TYR A 198 22.31 3.68 11.19
N VAL A 199 23.42 3.21 11.75
CA VAL A 199 24.59 2.77 10.98
C VAL A 199 25.05 1.40 11.44
N TYR A 200 25.74 0.70 10.57
CA TYR A 200 26.41 -0.56 10.91
C TYR A 200 27.79 -0.61 10.23
N PRO A 201 28.72 -1.42 10.73
CA PRO A 201 30.04 -1.52 10.14
C PRO A 201 30.04 -2.54 9.00
N GLY A 202 30.34 -2.13 7.77
CA GLY A 202 30.31 -3.00 6.59
C GLY A 202 31.58 -3.85 6.41
N TYR A 203 31.86 -4.76 7.33
CA TYR A 203 32.99 -5.70 7.26
C TYR A 203 32.64 -7.02 6.58
N GLU A 204 33.62 -7.67 5.95
CA GLU A 204 33.44 -9.01 5.34
C GLU A 204 33.09 -10.10 6.36
N SER A 205 33.57 -9.95 7.59
CA SER A 205 33.30 -10.88 8.70
C SER A 205 31.82 -10.95 9.10
N GLN A 206 31.00 -9.99 8.66
CA GLN A 206 29.56 -9.96 8.92
C GLN A 206 28.73 -10.67 7.83
N LYS A 207 29.34 -11.19 6.75
CA LYS A 207 28.61 -12.00 5.76
C LYS A 207 27.95 -13.20 6.43
N GLY A 208 26.69 -13.45 6.12
CA GLY A 208 25.93 -14.57 6.69
C GLY A 208 25.34 -14.32 8.08
N LYS A 209 25.47 -13.12 8.66
CA LYS A 209 24.87 -12.75 9.95
C LYS A 209 24.17 -11.39 9.87
N PRO A 210 23.13 -11.14 10.69
CA PRO A 210 22.60 -9.80 10.91
C PRO A 210 23.70 -8.86 11.41
N PRO A 211 23.79 -7.61 10.92
CA PRO A 211 24.84 -6.68 11.31
C PRO A 211 24.48 -6.02 12.65
N ASP A 212 25.48 -5.69 13.44
CA ASP A 212 25.29 -4.88 14.66
C ASP A 212 24.96 -3.44 14.25
N VAL A 213 23.71 -3.02 14.49
CA VAL A 213 23.26 -1.66 14.19
C VAL A 213 23.50 -0.75 15.38
N TYR A 214 24.30 0.29 15.16
CA TYR A 214 24.48 1.40 16.08
C TYR A 214 23.41 2.47 15.83
N ILE A 215 22.73 2.87 16.91
CA ILE A 215 21.73 3.94 16.91
C ILE A 215 22.39 5.18 17.52
N LEU A 216 22.67 6.18 16.70
CA LEU A 216 23.38 7.39 17.11
C LEU A 216 22.39 8.56 17.20
N PRO A 217 22.24 9.22 18.35
CA PRO A 217 21.45 10.43 18.43
C PRO A 217 21.97 11.50 17.45
N LEU A 218 21.10 12.09 16.63
CA LEU A 218 21.51 13.11 15.66
C LEU A 218 22.10 14.36 16.33
N GLN A 219 21.69 14.63 17.57
CA GLN A 219 22.30 15.69 18.38
C GLN A 219 23.79 15.45 18.63
N ASP A 220 24.29 14.21 18.55
CA ASP A 220 25.71 13.88 18.72
C ASP A 220 26.48 13.89 17.39
N VAL A 221 25.77 13.95 16.26
CA VAL A 221 26.35 13.94 14.90
C VAL A 221 26.48 15.38 14.39
N GLN A 222 27.71 15.87 14.28
CA GLN A 222 28.01 17.20 13.70
C GLN A 222 27.94 17.21 12.17
N GLY A 223 28.26 16.09 11.52
CA GLY A 223 28.27 15.99 10.08
C GLY A 223 28.27 14.56 9.56
N ILE A 224 27.64 14.35 8.41
CA ILE A 224 27.57 13.06 7.72
C ILE A 224 28.10 13.28 6.31
N LYS A 225 29.20 12.62 5.95
CA LYS A 225 29.71 12.59 4.59
C LYS A 225 29.37 11.26 3.94
N VAL A 226 28.50 11.28 2.95
CA VAL A 226 28.17 10.09 2.14
C VAL A 226 29.27 9.87 1.11
N ILE A 227 29.82 8.65 1.08
CA ILE A 227 30.83 8.24 0.10
C ILE A 227 30.09 7.47 -1.01
N ASN A 228 30.07 8.02 -2.22
CA ASN A 228 29.44 7.43 -3.41
C ASN A 228 30.22 6.24 -4.01
N SER A 229 30.78 5.39 -3.15
CA SER A 229 31.55 4.21 -3.55
C SER A 229 30.75 2.95 -3.20
N THR A 230 30.36 2.20 -4.23
CA THR A 230 29.77 0.86 -4.11
C THR A 230 30.82 -0.23 -3.92
N VAL A 231 32.10 0.16 -3.68
CA VAL A 231 33.21 -0.78 -3.51
C VAL A 231 32.97 -1.73 -2.34
N ALA A 232 33.57 -2.91 -2.47
CA ALA A 232 33.53 -4.06 -1.58
C ALA A 232 33.60 -3.71 -0.08
N LEU A 233 33.10 -4.63 0.73
CA LEU A 233 33.17 -4.58 2.18
C LEU A 233 34.62 -4.41 2.65
N CYS A 234 34.79 -3.78 3.82
CA CYS A 234 36.12 -3.61 4.39
C CYS A 234 36.65 -4.96 4.90
N THR A 235 37.92 -5.23 4.65
CA THR A 235 38.67 -6.25 5.39
C THR A 235 38.94 -5.70 6.79
N PRO A 236 38.60 -6.44 7.86
CA PRO A 236 38.84 -6.01 9.24
C PRO A 236 40.33 -5.85 9.56
#